data_AF-A0A7W9PJ27-F1
#
_entry.id   AF-A0A7W9PJ27-F1
#
_cell.length_a   1.000
_cell.length_b   1.000
_cell.length_c   1.000
_cell.angle_alpha   90.00
_cell.angle_beta   90.00
_cell.angle_gamma   90.00
#
_symmetry.space_group_name_H-M   'P 1'
#
loop_
_entity.id
_entity.type
_entity.pdbx_description
1 polymer ?
#
loop_
_entity_poly.entity_id
_entity_poly.type
_entity_poly.pdbx_seq_one_letter_code
_entity_poly.pdbx_strand_id
1 'polypeptide(L)' 'MRDASDAAQARVFYDWLAAEADALDAALRTQLTRRGLPRATTEARLLSRDLDEVRRCMSQLRARFPDLDARPAEP' A
#
# COMPACT_ATOMS: atom_id res chain seq x y z
N MET A 1 -1.19 24.81 10.82
CA MET A 1 0.27 24.60 10.80
C MET A 1 0.47 23.12 11.03
N ARG A 2 0.71 22.34 9.97
CA ARG A 2 1.06 20.92 10.12
C ARG A 2 2.49 20.86 10.60
N ASP A 3 2.73 20.12 11.67
CA ASP A 3 4.07 19.96 12.21
C ASP A 3 4.90 19.14 11.21
N ALA A 4 6.18 19.48 11.03
CA ALA A 4 7.10 18.67 10.24
C ALA A 4 7.17 17.23 10.80
N SER A 5 6.91 17.08 12.11
CA SER A 5 6.73 15.79 12.79
C SER A 5 5.57 14.95 12.20
N ASP A 6 4.41 15.56 11.94
CA ASP A 6 3.24 14.85 11.39
C ASP A 6 3.52 14.32 9.98
N ALA A 7 4.23 15.11 9.15
CA ALA A 7 4.60 14.71 7.80
C ALA A 7 5.64 13.58 7.82
N ALA A 8 6.63 13.64 8.73
CA ALA A 8 7.62 12.59 8.90
C ALA A 8 6.99 11.27 9.38
N GLN A 9 6.07 11.34 10.35
CA GLN A 9 5.31 10.17 10.80
C GLN A 9 4.42 9.60 9.68
N ALA A 10 3.74 10.46 8.93
CA ALA A 10 2.96 10.04 7.77
C ALA A 10 3.83 9.34 6.73
N ARG A 11 5.08 9.79 6.54
CA ARG A 11 6.01 9.13 5.61
C ARG A 11 6.39 7.74 6.07
N VAL A 12 6.78 7.57 7.33
CA VAL A 12 7.08 6.25 7.89
C VAL A 12 5.89 5.30 7.77
N PHE A 13 4.68 5.78 8.09
CA PHE A 13 3.47 4.97 7.98
C PHE A 13 3.13 4.63 6.53
N TYR A 14 3.31 5.57 5.60
CA TYR A 14 3.15 5.33 4.17
C TYR A 14 4.11 4.24 3.67
N ASP A 15 5.38 4.29 4.07
CA ASP A 15 6.39 3.31 3.66
C ASP A 15 6.06 1.91 4.20
N TRP A 16 5.52 1.81 5.41
CA TRP A 16 5.01 0.55 5.97
C TRP A 16 3.83 0.00 5.17
N LEU A 17 2.85 0.85 4.83
CA LEU A 17 1.70 0.45 4.02
C LEU A 17 2.12 0.01 2.60
N ALA A 18 3.14 0.66 2.03
CA ALA A 18 3.68 0.28 0.73
C ALA A 18 4.31 -1.12 0.79
N ALA A 19 5.12 -1.41 1.80
CA ALA A 19 5.72 -2.72 2.00
C ALA A 19 4.65 -3.82 2.21
N GLU A 20 3.59 -3.51 2.97
CA GLU A 20 2.47 -4.43 3.17
C GLU A 20 1.70 -4.68 1.86
N ALA A 21 1.45 -3.63 1.07
CA ALA A 21 0.80 -3.76 -0.23
C ALA A 21 1.62 -4.65 -1.18
N ASP A 22 2.95 -4.49 -1.20
CA ASP A 22 3.85 -5.33 -2.01
C ASP A 22 3.82 -6.80 -1.55
N ALA A 23 3.78 -7.04 -0.23
CA ALA A 23 3.67 -8.39 0.33
C ALA A 23 2.33 -9.06 -0.03
N LEU A 24 1.20 -8.33 0.08
CA LEU A 24 -0.12 -8.81 -0.31
C LEU A 24 -0.22 -9.09 -1.81
N ASP A 25 0.33 -8.21 -2.66
CA ASP A 25 0.37 -8.42 -4.10
C ASP A 25 1.20 -9.66 -4.46
N ALA A 26 2.36 -9.85 -3.81
CA ALA A 26 3.17 -11.06 -3.96
C ALA A 26 2.42 -12.32 -3.54
N ALA A 27 1.71 -12.30 -2.41
CA ALA A 27 0.90 -13.42 -1.94
C ALA A 27 -0.21 -13.77 -2.94
N LEU A 28 -0.93 -12.77 -3.47
CA LEU A 28 -1.95 -12.97 -4.50
C LEU A 28 -1.38 -13.60 -5.78
N ARG A 29 -0.16 -13.23 -6.18
CA ARG A 29 0.51 -13.86 -7.34
C ARG A 29 0.76 -15.36 -7.12
N THR A 30 1.01 -15.80 -5.89
CA THR A 30 1.16 -17.24 -5.57
C THR A 30 -0.16 -18.01 -5.66
N GLN A 31 -1.29 -17.30 -5.55
CA GLN A 31 -2.64 -17.86 -5.67
C GLN A 31 -3.13 -17.95 -7.12
N LEU A 32 -2.27 -17.63 -8.11
CA LEU A 32 -2.60 -17.80 -9.52
C LEU A 32 -2.54 -19.28 -9.93
N THR A 33 -3.44 -19.65 -10.83
CA THR A 33 -3.36 -20.93 -11.57
C THR A 33 -2.17 -20.91 -12.52
N ARG A 34 -1.79 -22.08 -13.05
CA ARG A 34 -0.74 -22.19 -14.11
C ARG A 34 -1.03 -21.35 -15.36
N ARG A 35 -2.28 -20.95 -15.60
CA ARG A 35 -2.69 -20.08 -16.71
C ARG A 35 -2.71 -18.59 -16.33
N GLY A 36 -2.23 -18.21 -15.15
CA GLY A 36 -2.22 -16.83 -14.66
C GLY A 36 -3.60 -16.32 -14.21
N LEU A 37 -4.61 -17.19 -14.15
CA LEU A 37 -5.93 -16.83 -13.63
C LEU A 37 -5.96 -16.91 -12.11
N PRO A 38 -6.56 -15.94 -11.40
CA PRO A 38 -6.73 -16.02 -9.95
C PRO A 38 -7.48 -17.29 -9.57
N ARG A 39 -6.97 -18.05 -8.60
CA ARG A 39 -7.79 -19.08 -7.96
C ARG A 39 -8.88 -18.37 -7.18
N ALA A 40 -10.14 -18.69 -7.48
CA ALA A 40 -11.29 -18.13 -6.78
C ALA A 40 -11.48 -18.80 -5.40
N THR A 41 -10.47 -18.73 -4.53
CA THR A 41 -10.56 -19.19 -3.14
C THR A 41 -11.07 -18.07 -2.24
N THR A 42 -11.68 -18.43 -1.11
CA THR A 42 -12.07 -17.45 -0.07
C THR A 42 -10.86 -16.65 0.40
N GLU A 43 -9.70 -17.30 0.57
CA GLU A 43 -8.45 -16.67 0.97
C GLU A 43 -7.97 -15.62 -0.04
N ALA A 44 -7.95 -15.94 -1.33
CA ALA A 44 -7.55 -14.98 -2.37
C ALA A 44 -8.49 -13.76 -2.42
N ARG A 45 -9.78 -13.95 -2.16
CA ARG A 45 -10.74 -12.83 -2.05
C ARG A 45 -10.46 -11.95 -0.83
N LEU A 46 -10.11 -12.55 0.31
CA LEU A 46 -9.75 -11.81 1.51
C LEU A 46 -8.47 -11.00 1.29
N LEU A 47 -7.41 -11.64 0.77
CA LEU A 47 -6.16 -10.95 0.44
C LEU A 47 -6.36 -9.81 -0.57
N SER A 48 -7.21 -10.00 -1.58
CA SER A 48 -7.54 -8.94 -2.54
C SER A 48 -8.24 -7.76 -1.86
N ARG A 49 -9.18 -8.03 -0.95
CA ARG A 49 -9.88 -6.99 -0.19
C ARG A 49 -8.92 -6.25 0.73
N ASP A 50 -8.02 -6.95 1.40
CA ASP A 50 -7.04 -6.34 2.29
C ASP A 50 -6.08 -5.45 1.50
N LEU A 51 -5.63 -5.90 0.33
CA LEU A 51 -4.81 -5.07 -0.57
C LEU A 51 -5.53 -3.82 -1.04
N ASP A 52 -6.82 -3.92 -1.38
CA ASP A 52 -7.64 -2.77 -1.77
C ASP A 52 -7.77 -1.75 -0.63
N GLU A 53 -7.95 -2.22 0.62
CA GLU A 53 -8.03 -1.34 1.78
C GLU A 53 -6.69 -0.68 2.10
N VAL A 54 -5.57 -1.41 1.99
CA VAL A 54 -4.22 -0.82 2.15
C VAL A 54 -3.99 0.28 1.10
N ARG A 55 -4.29 0.02 -0.17
CA ARG A 55 -4.18 1.02 -1.25
C ARG A 55 -5.08 2.23 -1.00
N ARG A 56 -6.29 2.01 -0.48
CA ARG A 56 -7.22 3.07 -0.11
C ARG A 56 -6.68 3.92 1.04
N CYS A 57 -6.09 3.30 2.07
CA CYS A 57 -5.42 4.01 3.16
C CYS A 57 -4.25 4.87 2.65
N MET A 58 -3.41 4.33 1.77
CA MET A 58 -2.31 5.07 1.15
C MET A 58 -2.81 6.28 0.34
N SER A 59 -3.89 6.12 -0.43
CA SER A 59 -4.53 7.22 -1.18
C SER A 59 -5.04 8.32 -0.24
N GLN A 60 -5.70 7.95 0.85
CA GLN A 60 -6.16 8.92 1.87
C GLN A 60 -4.98 9.63 2.54
N LEU A 61 -3.90 8.91 2.83
CA LEU A 61 -2.71 9.46 3.45
C LEU A 61 -2.02 10.47 2.53
N ARG A 62 -1.91 10.18 1.22
CA ARG A 62 -1.43 11.13 0.20
C ARG A 62 -2.30 12.37 0.07
N ALA A 63 -3.63 12.19 0.03
CA ALA A 63 -4.56 13.31 -0.02
C ALA A 63 -4.42 14.21 1.21
N ARG A 64 -4.11 13.62 2.37
CA ARG A 64 -3.81 14.36 3.59
C ARG A 64 -2.41 14.94 3.58
N PHE A 65 -1.39 14.28 3.04
CA PHE A 65 0.01 14.72 3.06
C PHE A 65 0.58 14.68 1.63
N PRO A 66 0.38 15.74 0.82
CA PRO A 66 0.81 15.76 -0.58
C PRO A 66 2.33 15.69 -0.74
N ASP A 67 3.09 16.11 0.28
CA ASP A 67 4.55 16.05 0.31
C ASP A 67 5.10 14.60 0.31
N LEU A 68 4.24 13.59 0.51
CA LEU A 68 4.62 12.19 0.37
C LEU A 68 5.02 11.81 -1.06
N ASP A 69 4.50 12.50 -2.07
CA ASP A 69 4.88 12.28 -3.48
C ASP A 69 6.08 13.13 -3.90
N ALA A 70 6.48 14.11 -3.09
CA ALA A 70 7.72 14.83 -3.30
C ALA A 70 8.89 13.88 -2.99
N ARG A 71 9.60 13.46 -4.04
CA ARG A 71 10.91 12.82 -3.88
C ARG A 71 11.77 13.75 -3.02
N PRO A 72 12.46 13.27 -1.97
CA PRO A 72 13.37 14.12 -1.22
C PRO A 72 14.37 14.69 -2.22
N ALA A 73 14.45 16.01 -2.29
CA ALA A 73 15.55 16.67 -2.98
C ALA A 73 16.82 16.24 -2.23
N GLU A 74 17.61 15.37 -2.86
CA GLU A 74 18.92 15.02 -2.35
C GLU A 74 19.79 16.30 -2.33
N PRO A 75 20.50 16.59 -1.22
CA PRO A 75 21.41 17.72 -1.13
C PRO A 75 22.65 17.56 -2.01
#